data_AF-A0A3P6EP00-F1
#
_entry.id   AF-A0A3P6EP00-F1
#
_cell.length_a   1.000
_cell.length_b   1.000
_cell.length_c   1.000
_cell.angle_alpha   90.00
_cell.angle_beta   90.00
_cell.angle_gamma   90.00
#
_symmetry.space_group_name_H-M   'P 1'
#
loop_
_entity.id
_entity.type
_entity.pdbx_description
1 polymer ?
#
loop_
_entity_poly.entity_id
_entity_poly.type
_entity_poly.pdbx_seq_one_letter_code
_entity_poly.pdbx_strand_id
1 'polypeptide(L)' 'SSNRRPGVRHSTFESLRLGLSSQSIASGFLRFWDSRNFKKDREFVGITVLFLDEKIP' A
#
# COMPACT_ATOMS: atom_id res chain seq x y z
N SER A 1 7.20 -3.67 29.40
CA SER A 1 7.58 -4.67 28.39
C SER A 1 7.51 -4.02 27.02
N SER A 2 8.66 -3.77 26.38
CA SER A 2 8.73 -3.11 25.07
C SER A 2 8.40 -4.14 23.98
N ASN A 3 7.21 -4.04 23.38
CA ASN A 3 6.81 -4.83 22.21
C ASN A 3 7.52 -4.34 20.93
N ARG A 4 8.85 -4.19 20.96
CA ARG A 4 9.65 -3.99 19.75
C ARG A 4 9.69 -5.31 18.98
N ARG A 5 8.63 -5.59 18.23
CA ARG A 5 8.74 -6.46 17.05
C ARG A 5 9.82 -5.83 16.16
N PRO A 6 10.74 -6.59 15.54
CA PRO A 6 11.67 -6.03 14.57
C PRO A 6 10.83 -5.20 13.59
N GLY A 7 11.04 -3.88 13.59
CA GLY A 7 10.25 -2.99 12.76
C GLY A 7 10.40 -3.48 11.33
N VAL A 8 9.27 -3.77 10.66
CA VAL A 8 9.29 -4.03 9.22
C VAL A 8 10.03 -2.84 8.61
N ARG A 9 11.12 -3.08 7.90
CA ARG A 9 11.84 -2.00 7.21
C ARG A 9 10.90 -1.48 6.12
N HIS A 10 10.25 -0.37 6.41
CA HIS A 10 9.32 0.26 5.48
C HIS A 10 10.14 0.88 4.34
N SER A 11 9.79 0.48 3.12
CA SER A 11 10.34 1.05 1.89
C SER A 11 9.62 2.37 1.59
N THR A 12 10.36 3.38 1.15
CA THR A 12 9.74 4.57 0.55
C THR A 12 9.19 4.24 -0.84
N PHE A 13 8.29 5.05 -1.39
CA PHE A 13 7.77 4.84 -2.74
C PHE A 13 8.87 4.79 -3.80
N GLU A 14 9.93 5.59 -3.64
CA GLU A 14 11.08 5.61 -4.55
C GLU A 14 11.85 4.30 -4.57
N SER A 15 11.80 3.52 -3.48
CA SER A 15 12.51 2.26 -3.36
C SER A 15 11.74 1.05 -3.92
N LEU A 16 10.46 1.24 -4.31
CA LEU A 16 9.67 0.18 -4.92
C LEU A 16 10.21 -0.19 -6.30
N ARG A 17 10.43 -1.49 -6.53
CA ARG A 17 10.91 -2.01 -7.82
C ARG A 17 10.00 -3.11 -8.34
N LEU A 18 9.79 -3.11 -9.66
CA LEU A 18 9.14 -4.23 -10.35
C LEU A 18 10.06 -5.46 -10.34
N GLY A 19 9.46 -6.66 -10.31
CA GLY A 19 10.19 -7.92 -10.36
C GLY A 19 10.81 -8.39 -9.03
N LEU A 20 10.70 -7.61 -7.97
CA LEU A 20 10.99 -8.09 -6.60
C LEU A 20 9.78 -8.84 -6.02
N SER A 21 10.04 -9.67 -5.01
CA SER A 21 9.01 -10.32 -4.19
C SER A 21 8.17 -9.29 -3.41
N SER A 22 7.28 -9.76 -2.52
CA SER A 22 6.46 -8.91 -1.65
C SER A 22 7.27 -7.78 -0.99
N GLN A 23 6.80 -6.54 -1.17
CA GLN A 23 7.39 -5.32 -0.62
C GLN A 23 6.40 -4.70 0.37
N SER A 24 6.90 -3.96 1.36
CA SER A 24 6.09 -3.31 2.40
C SER A 24 6.43 -1.84 2.50
N ILE A 25 5.39 -1.00 2.52
CA ILE A 25 5.47 0.45 2.67
C ILE A 25 4.77 0.87 3.96
N ALA A 26 5.21 1.98 4.55
CA ALA A 26 4.41 2.75 5.50
C ALA A 26 3.85 3.94 4.73
N SER A 27 2.57 4.25 4.88
CA SER A 27 1.96 5.32 4.10
C SER A 27 0.73 5.91 4.77
N GLY A 28 0.55 7.22 4.64
CA GLY A 28 -0.70 7.91 4.92
C GLY A 28 -1.73 7.66 3.83
N PHE A 29 -2.96 7.33 4.21
CA PHE A 29 -4.06 7.12 3.28
C PHE A 29 -4.75 8.45 2.94
N LEU A 30 -4.78 8.83 1.65
CA LEU A 30 -5.35 10.10 1.20
C LEU A 30 -6.75 9.94 0.61
N ARG A 31 -6.95 8.96 -0.28
CA ARG A 31 -8.23 8.76 -0.96
C ARG A 31 -8.41 7.33 -1.42
N PHE A 32 -9.63 6.83 -1.28
CA PHE A 32 -10.12 5.62 -1.91
C PHE A 32 -11.18 6.01 -2.92
N TRP A 33 -11.00 5.61 -4.17
CA TRP A 33 -12.10 5.64 -5.12
C TRP A 33 -12.90 4.36 -4.91
N ASP A 34 -14.03 4.49 -4.20
CA ASP A 34 -14.99 3.40 -4.16
C ASP A 34 -15.48 3.18 -5.57
N SER A 35 -15.19 1.99 -6.04
CA SER A 35 -15.20 1.73 -7.44
C SER A 35 -16.36 0.86 -7.84
N ARG A 36 -17.26 0.40 -6.94
CA ARG A 36 -18.34 -0.54 -7.31
C ARG A 36 -17.87 -1.53 -8.40
N ASN A 37 -16.65 -2.04 -8.23
CA ASN A 37 -15.83 -2.64 -9.28
C ASN A 37 -16.19 -4.11 -9.44
N PHE A 38 -17.48 -4.41 -9.44
CA PHE A 38 -17.98 -5.74 -9.72
C PHE A 38 -18.52 -5.72 -11.13
N LYS A 39 -17.96 -6.58 -12.01
CA LYS A 39 -18.66 -6.93 -13.23
C LYS A 39 -20.00 -7.58 -12.86
N LYS A 40 -20.89 -7.68 -13.84
CA LYS A 40 -22.20 -8.33 -13.68
C LYS A 40 -22.12 -9.72 -13.04
N ASP A 41 -20.98 -10.41 -13.20
CA ASP A 41 -20.69 -11.74 -12.67
C ASP A 41 -20.00 -11.74 -11.29
N ARG A 42 -19.96 -10.58 -10.61
CA ARG A 42 -19.24 -10.36 -9.35
C ARG A 42 -17.72 -10.50 -9.44
N GLU A 43 -17.17 -10.46 -10.66
CA GLU A 43 -15.73 -10.40 -10.85
C GLU A 43 -15.21 -9.03 -10.39
N PHE A 44 -14.25 -9.06 -9.47
CA PHE A 44 -13.59 -7.87 -8.96
C PHE A 44 -12.68 -7.27 -10.05
N VAL A 45 -12.93 -6.03 -10.42
CA VAL A 45 -12.21 -5.30 -11.49
C VAL A 45 -10.99 -4.56 -10.96
N GLY A 46 -10.94 -4.29 -9.65
CA GLY A 46 -9.82 -3.60 -9.01
C GLY A 46 -10.28 -2.64 -7.93
N ILE A 47 -9.34 -1.89 -7.36
CA ILE A 47 -9.58 -0.68 -6.58
C ILE A 47 -8.49 0.33 -6.93
N THR A 48 -8.78 1.61 -6.74
CA THR A 48 -7.77 2.66 -6.84
C THR A 48 -7.68 3.39 -5.51
N VAL A 49 -6.47 3.41 -4.96
CA VAL A 49 -6.12 4.05 -3.71
C VAL A 49 -4.98 5.03 -3.95
N LEU A 50 -5.06 6.18 -3.29
CA LEU A 50 -4.00 7.17 -3.26
C LEU A 50 -3.41 7.21 -1.84
N PHE A 51 -2.10 7.00 -1.78
CA PHE A 51 -1.32 7.04 -0.55
C PHE A 51 -0.27 8.15 -0.63
N LEU A 52 0.14 8.66 0.54
CA LEU A 52 1.29 9.53 0.73
C LEU A 52 2.36 8.73 1.50
N ASP A 53 3.60 8.82 1.06
CA ASP A 53 4.71 8.25 1.83
C ASP A 53 5.20 9.27 2.87
N GLU A 54 5.68 8.76 4.00
CA GLU A 54 6.33 9.60 4.99
C GLU A 54 7.72 9.96 4.45
N LYS A 55 7.89 11.22 4.05
CA LYS A 55 9.24 11.71 3.74
C LYS A 55 10.00 11.70 5.06
N ILE A 56 10.91 10.73 5.21
CA ILE A 56 11.86 10.69 6.33
C ILE A 56 12.63 12.03 6.27
N PRO A 57 12.60 12.86 7.33
CA PRO A 57 13.38 14.10 7.39
C PRO A 57 14.88 13.86 7.21
#